data_AF-A0A5P2XEX3-F1
#
_entry.id   AF-A0A5P2XEX3-F1
#
_cell.length_a   1.000
_cell.length_b   1.000
_cell.length_c   1.000
_cell.angle_alpha   90.00
_cell.angle_beta   90.00
_cell.angle_gamma   90.00
#
_symmetry.space_group_name_H-M   'P 1'
#
loop_
_entity.id
_entity.type
_entity.pdbx_description
1 polymer ?
#
loop_
_entity_poly.entity_id
_entity_poly.type
_entity_poly.pdbx_seq_one_letter_code
_entity_poly.pdbx_strand_id
1 'polypeptide(L)'
;MSLSYRARVAALLGDSPLASEAVITDVRDLLSHGEEALAFDTMCSWIYEDALPLTRQFHARLVALASEMETPTSVQRLDELLGD
;
A
#
# COMPACT_ATOMS: atom_id res chain seq x y z
N MET A 1 -21.92 1.15 -4.39
CA MET A 1 -21.18 -0.07 -4.00
C MET A 1 -19.86 0.39 -3.41
N SER A 2 -19.65 0.22 -2.10
CA SER A 2 -18.32 0.38 -1.52
C SER A 2 -17.47 -0.80 -2.00
N LEU A 3 -16.31 -0.55 -2.61
CA LEU A 3 -15.34 -1.61 -2.92
C LEU A 3 -14.80 -2.17 -1.59
N SER A 4 -14.69 -3.49 -1.47
CA SER A 4 -14.07 -4.09 -0.27
C SER A 4 -12.62 -3.61 -0.13
N TYR A 5 -12.12 -3.53 1.10
CA TYR A 5 -10.72 -3.17 1.36
C TYR A 5 -9.76 -4.04 0.54
N ARG A 6 -10.05 -5.34 0.39
CA ARG A 6 -9.28 -6.25 -0.45
C ARG A 6 -9.11 -5.75 -1.89
N ALA A 7 -10.21 -5.31 -2.52
CA ALA A 7 -10.17 -4.83 -3.90
C ALA A 7 -9.37 -3.52 -4.01
N ARG A 8 -9.42 -2.67 -2.99
CA ARG A 8 -8.71 -1.39 -2.97
C ARG A 8 -7.22 -1.56 -2.72
N VAL A 9 -6.82 -2.44 -1.80
CA VAL A 9 -5.42 -2.80 -1.59
C VAL A 9 -4.85 -3.49 -2.83
N ALA A 10 -5.59 -4.42 -3.46
CA ALA A 10 -5.18 -5.03 -4.72
C ALA A 10 -4.97 -4.01 -5.85
N ALA A 11 -5.84 -3.01 -5.96
CA ALA A 11 -5.70 -1.94 -6.93
C ALA A 11 -4.46 -1.07 -6.64
N LEU A 12 -4.19 -0.74 -5.38
CA LEU A 12 -2.96 -0.02 -5.00
C LEU A 12 -1.71 -0.84 -5.30
N LEU A 13 -1.70 -2.14 -5.00
CA LEU A 13 -0.60 -3.03 -5.32
C LEU A 13 -0.33 -3.07 -6.83
N GLY A 14 -1.38 -3.12 -7.66
CA GLY A 14 -1.24 -3.08 -9.12
C GLY A 14 -0.69 -1.77 -9.68
N ASP A 15 -0.95 -0.66 -8.99
CA ASP A 15 -0.45 0.67 -9.36
C ASP A 15 0.87 1.04 -8.64
N SER A 16 1.37 0.18 -7.74
CA SER A 16 2.51 0.47 -6.88
C SER A 16 3.84 0.41 -7.65
N PRO A 17 4.90 1.08 -7.16
CA PRO A 17 6.24 0.95 -7.72
C PRO A 17 6.94 -0.38 -7.36
N LEU A 18 6.29 -1.27 -6.61
CA LEU A 18 6.89 -2.56 -6.22
C LEU A 18 7.14 -3.43 -7.46
N ALA A 19 8.39 -3.83 -7.65
CA ALA A 19 8.79 -4.72 -8.74
C ALA A 19 9.15 -6.13 -8.28
N SER A 20 9.40 -6.34 -6.98
CA SER A 20 9.76 -7.63 -6.43
C SER A 20 8.56 -8.60 -6.46
N GLU A 21 8.65 -9.64 -7.29
CA GLU A 21 7.60 -10.67 -7.39
C GLU A 21 7.33 -11.35 -6.05
N ALA A 22 8.36 -11.53 -5.22
CA ALA A 22 8.23 -12.12 -3.89
C ALA A 22 7.34 -11.25 -2.99
N VAL A 23 7.59 -9.93 -2.96
CA VAL A 23 6.78 -8.98 -2.18
C VAL A 23 5.35 -8.91 -2.71
N ILE A 24 5.17 -8.83 -4.04
CA ILE A 24 3.85 -8.80 -4.66
C ILE A 24 3.05 -10.08 -4.32
N THR A 25 3.72 -11.23 -4.31
CA THR A 25 3.10 -12.52 -3.98
C THR A 25 2.69 -12.56 -2.51
N ASP A 26 3.55 -12.10 -1.60
CA ASP A 26 3.27 -12.03 -0.17
C ASP A 26 2.05 -11.14 0.15
N VAL A 27 2.00 -9.94 -0.43
CA VAL A 27 0.84 -9.05 -0.27
C VAL A 27 -0.45 -9.70 -0.81
N ARG A 28 -0.38 -10.42 -1.94
CA ARG A 28 -1.55 -11.14 -2.49
C ARG A 28 -1.99 -12.30 -1.62
N ASP A 29 -1.05 -13.00 -0.98
CA ASP A 29 -1.35 -14.10 -0.08
C ASP A 29 -2.10 -13.59 1.17
N LEU A 30 -1.62 -12.50 1.78
CA LEU A 30 -2.30 -11.82 2.88
C LEU A 30 -3.73 -11.40 2.49
N LEU A 31 -3.91 -10.82 1.31
CA LEU A 31 -5.23 -10.47 0.80
C LEU A 31 -6.16 -11.67 0.58
N SER A 32 -5.60 -12.83 0.26
CA SER A 32 -6.38 -14.07 0.09
C SER A 32 -6.87 -14.64 1.42
N HIS A 33 -6.15 -14.37 2.51
CA HIS A 33 -6.50 -14.76 3.88
C HIS A 33 -7.43 -13.76 4.60
N GLY A 34 -7.76 -12.62 3.97
CA GLY A 34 -8.56 -11.57 4.61
C GLY A 34 -7.77 -10.72 5.60
N GLU A 35 -6.45 -10.65 5.41
CA GLU A 35 -5.54 -9.86 6.23
C GLU A 35 -5.28 -8.50 5.54
N GLU A 36 -6.33 -7.72 5.24
CA GLU A 36 -6.18 -6.51 4.42
C GLU A 36 -5.28 -5.44 5.07
N ALA A 37 -5.40 -5.25 6.38
CA ALA A 37 -4.58 -4.27 7.11
C ALA A 37 -3.11 -4.64 7.09
N LEU A 38 -2.80 -5.93 7.29
CA LEU A 38 -1.42 -6.42 7.22
C LEU A 38 -0.88 -6.39 5.79
N ALA A 39 -1.70 -6.72 4.78
CA ALA A 39 -1.33 -6.61 3.37
C ALA A 39 -0.97 -5.16 3.00
N PHE A 40 -1.80 -4.21 3.45
CA PHE A 40 -1.57 -2.79 3.23
C PHE A 40 -0.29 -2.30 3.94
N ASP A 41 -0.12 -2.67 5.21
CA ASP A 41 1.07 -2.32 6.00
C ASP A 41 2.35 -2.88 5.37
N THR A 42 2.34 -4.15 4.97
CA THR A 42 3.47 -4.82 4.30
C THR A 42 3.84 -4.09 3.01
N MET A 43 2.86 -3.75 2.17
CA MET A 43 3.09 -2.98 0.95
C MET A 43 3.74 -1.62 1.24
N CYS A 44 3.25 -0.89 2.24
CA CYS A 44 3.80 0.41 2.62
C CYS A 44 5.22 0.30 3.19
N SER A 45 5.48 -0.70 4.03
CA SER A 45 6.80 -0.98 4.60
C SER A 45 7.83 -1.24 3.50
N TRP A 46 7.52 -2.08 2.51
CA TRP A 46 8.44 -2.34 1.39
C TRP A 46 8.68 -1.11 0.51
N ILE A 47 7.64 -0.31 0.25
CA ILE A 47 7.80 0.97 -0.47
C ILE A 47 8.80 1.87 0.26
N TYR A 48 8.71 1.93 1.60
CA TYR A 48 9.61 2.72 2.42
C TYR A 48 11.04 2.17 2.47
N GLU A 49 11.18 0.88 2.75
CA GLU A 49 12.47 0.22 2.92
C GLU A 49 13.32 0.26 1.65
N ASP A 50 12.69 0.10 0.48
CA ASP A 50 13.37 0.17 -0.82
C ASP A 50 13.48 1.62 -1.35
N ALA A 51 13.03 2.61 -0.58
CA ALA A 51 12.99 4.03 -0.94
C ALA A 51 12.35 4.27 -2.33
N LEU A 52 11.23 3.59 -2.60
CA LEU A 52 10.60 3.62 -3.92
C LEU A 52 9.90 4.97 -4.15
N PRO A 53 10.20 5.67 -5.26
CA PRO A 53 9.64 7.00 -5.50
C PRO A 53 8.13 6.94 -5.68
N LEU A 54 7.43 7.89 -5.05
CA LEU A 54 5.98 8.00 -5.12
C LEU A 54 5.55 9.27 -5.86
N THR A 55 4.45 9.16 -6.59
CA THR A 55 3.72 10.33 -7.07
C THR A 55 2.81 10.86 -5.97
N ARG A 56 2.56 12.17 -5.95
CA ARG A 56 1.61 12.80 -5.01
C ARG A 56 0.22 12.17 -5.09
N GLN A 57 -0.22 11.81 -6.30
CA GLN A 57 -1.51 11.16 -6.52
C GLN A 57 -1.57 9.77 -5.88
N PHE A 58 -0.52 8.95 -6.05
CA PHE A 58 -0.49 7.62 -5.46
C PHE A 58 -0.39 7.69 -3.93
N HIS A 59 0.48 8.55 -3.39
CA HIS A 59 0.59 8.79 -1.95
C HIS A 59 -0.74 9.23 -1.33
N ALA A 60 -1.49 10.14 -1.96
CA ALA A 60 -2.80 10.56 -1.47
C ALA A 60 -3.81 9.40 -1.39
N ARG A 61 -3.75 8.43 -2.31
CA ARG A 61 -4.59 7.23 -2.27
C ARG A 61 -4.19 6.29 -1.13
N LEU A 62 -2.89 6.16 -0.85
CA LEU A 62 -2.41 5.41 0.32
C LEU A 62 -2.92 6.05 1.61
N VAL A 63 -2.77 7.36 1.77
CA VAL A 63 -3.21 8.10 2.97
C VAL A 63 -4.72 7.97 3.18
N ALA A 64 -5.51 8.12 2.12
CA ALA A 64 -6.96 7.97 2.21
C ALA A 64 -7.35 6.56 2.70
N LEU A 65 -6.74 5.52 2.13
CA LEU A 65 -7.03 4.15 2.55
C LEU A 65 -6.55 3.86 3.99
N ALA A 66 -5.37 4.33 4.36
CA ALA A 66 -4.84 4.19 5.72
C ALA A 66 -5.76 4.82 6.76
N SER A 67 -6.33 5.99 6.46
CA SER A 67 -7.30 6.65 7.33
C SER A 67 -8.59 5.84 7.47
N GLU A 68 -9.06 5.21 6.40
CA GLU A 68 -10.28 4.40 6.42
C GLU A 68 -10.10 3.03 7.07
N MET A 69 -8.87 2.51 7.10
CA MET A 69 -8.51 1.24 7.74
C MET A 69 -8.01 1.43 9.19
N GLU A 70 -7.99 2.67 9.68
CA GLU A 70 -7.47 3.03 11.01
C GLU A 70 -5.97 2.66 11.21
N THR A 71 -5.19 2.66 10.13
CA THR A 71 -3.75 2.35 10.10
C THR A 71 -2.89 3.53 9.61
N PRO A 72 -3.00 4.75 10.19
CA PRO A 72 -2.27 5.93 9.71
C PRO A 72 -0.75 5.79 9.84
N THR A 73 -0.27 4.92 10.72
CA THR A 73 1.16 4.68 10.92
C THR A 73 1.83 4.03 9.71
N SER A 74 1.10 3.22 8.93
CA SER A 74 1.64 2.54 7.75
C SER A 74 2.11 3.53 6.67
N VAL A 75 1.55 4.75 6.64
CA VAL A 75 1.90 5.77 5.62
C VAL A 75 2.73 6.94 6.17
N GLN A 76 3.05 6.95 7.46
CA GLN A 76 3.57 8.14 8.17
C GLN A 76 4.87 8.71 7.58
N ARG A 77 5.67 7.88 6.89
CA ARG A 77 6.98 8.27 6.33
C ARG A 77 7.03 8.24 4.81
N LEU A 78 5.92 7.92 4.16
CA LEU A 78 5.90 7.76 2.70
C LEU A 78 5.91 9.10 1.97
N ASP A 79 5.63 10.21 2.66
CA ASP A 79 5.78 11.56 2.12
C ASP A 79 7.26 11.91 1.87
N GLU A 80 8.20 11.30 2.60
CA GLU A 80 9.65 11.42 2.38
C GLU A 80 10.06 10.95 0.96
N LEU A 81 9.23 10.13 0.30
CA LEU A 81 9.50 9.52 -1.01
C LEU A 81 8.85 10.27 -2.18
N LEU A 82 8.18 11.40 -1.90
CA LEU A 82 7.59 12.22 -2.93
C LEU A 82 8.69 12.93 -3.74
N GLY A 83 8.69 12.71 -5.06
CA GLY A 83 9.46 13.54 -5.97
C GLY A 83 8.83 14.93 -6.14
N ASP A 84 9.65 15.93 -6.46
CA ASP A 84 9.21 17.27 -6.86
C ASP A 84 8.39 17.27 -8.15
#